data_AF-A0ABD1ETU1-F1
#
_entry.id   AF-A0ABD1ETU1-F1
#
_cell.length_a   1.000
_cell.length_b   1.000
_cell.length_c   1.000
_cell.angle_alpha   90.00
_cell.angle_beta   90.00
_cell.angle_gamma   90.00
#
_symmetry.space_group_name_H-M   'P 1'
#
loop_
_entity.id
_entity.type
_entity.pdbx_description
1 polymer ?
#
loop_
_entity_poly.entity_id
_entity_poly.type
_entity_poly.pdbx_seq_one_letter_code
_entity_poly.pdbx_strand_id
1 'polypeptide(L)'
;MEFEYNDKLAFLAEWYDYDSSYEKKFILNYYPSDNTLELFDRVLNRMYLKRTKLDNLCLKDLFVGNTVRIYGRQVKITDYSDCKTQKIIGKSKEHTFCIIKPDLIPRLGQVITEIESRNFQICNMKMCNLTRKEVLDLHEPYKGDSFMPFILEHLVSGSIVALELVGDNAVQRWLEVLGPDDPLEARKVSPNSLRALYGKDDKVANGFYGSPDISNAMREANFFFPKDKSQNTPQSTAIYQNTTCCIIKPHAILEGKLGPILTAINDSPYKITAVQMFYLSNANADEFLEVYKGIVSDFHALLLSFLDGPCMALEIAGKENDMDVHKEFRMFCGPADSDIARQIRPNTLRARFGCDKYKNAVHCTDLPEDTILELEYFFKILKD
;
A
#
# COMPACT_ATOMS: atom_id res chain seq x y z
N MET A 1 25.99 -9.31 1.92
CA MET A 1 27.14 -8.58 1.36
C MET A 1 27.74 -7.76 2.49
N GLU A 2 29.04 -7.89 2.73
CA GLU A 2 29.75 -6.97 3.62
C GLU A 2 30.09 -5.72 2.80
N PHE A 3 29.67 -4.54 3.27
CA PHE A 3 29.96 -3.26 2.65
C PHE A 3 31.12 -2.58 3.37
N GLU A 4 32.09 -2.05 2.64
CA GLU A 4 33.14 -1.24 3.22
C GLU A 4 32.61 0.13 3.66
N TYR A 5 33.37 0.85 4.49
CA TYR A 5 32.93 2.15 5.03
C TYR A 5 32.61 3.21 3.95
N ASN A 6 33.29 3.13 2.81
CA ASN A 6 33.13 4.05 1.68
C ASN A 6 32.22 3.49 0.58
N ASP A 7 31.76 2.25 0.70
CA ASP A 7 30.79 1.71 -0.25
C ASP A 7 29.48 2.48 -0.10
N LYS A 8 29.02 3.01 -1.23
CA LYS A 8 27.76 3.73 -1.32
C LYS A 8 26.88 3.13 -2.40
N LEU A 9 25.58 3.23 -2.14
CA LEU A 9 24.51 2.92 -3.07
C LEU A 9 23.92 4.24 -3.52
N ALA A 10 23.95 4.51 -4.82
CA ALA A 10 23.57 5.78 -5.40
C ALA A 10 22.27 5.67 -6.18
N PHE A 11 21.32 6.55 -5.85
CA PHE A 11 19.99 6.58 -6.43
C PHE A 11 19.69 7.95 -7.02
N LEU A 12 18.99 7.97 -8.15
CA LEU A 12 18.33 9.17 -8.63
C LEU A 12 17.08 9.40 -7.81
N ALA A 13 16.91 10.62 -7.33
CA ALA A 13 15.83 10.99 -6.46
C ALA A 13 15.25 12.34 -6.83
N GLU A 14 13.94 12.49 -6.66
CA GLU A 14 13.21 13.70 -7.00
C GLU A 14 12.40 14.16 -5.79
N TRP A 15 12.35 15.47 -5.58
CA TRP A 15 11.51 16.08 -4.55
C TRP A 15 10.81 17.29 -5.15
N TYR A 16 9.48 17.26 -5.14
CA TYR A 16 8.64 18.38 -5.56
C TYR A 16 8.61 19.45 -4.47
N ASP A 17 9.14 20.63 -4.79
CA ASP A 17 9.12 21.77 -3.89
C ASP A 17 7.91 22.67 -4.21
N TYR A 18 6.89 22.59 -3.36
CA TYR A 18 5.62 23.30 -3.51
C TYR A 18 5.78 24.82 -3.51
N ASP A 19 6.77 25.38 -2.81
CA ASP A 19 6.98 26.84 -2.76
C ASP A 19 7.47 27.39 -4.10
N SER A 20 8.23 26.58 -4.83
CA SER A 20 8.83 26.95 -6.12
C SER A 20 8.12 26.31 -7.31
N SER A 21 7.11 25.46 -7.06
CA SER A 21 6.45 24.61 -8.05
C SER A 21 7.44 23.89 -8.98
N TYR A 22 8.56 23.42 -8.41
CA TYR A 22 9.69 22.88 -9.16
C TYR A 22 10.18 21.55 -8.57
N GLU A 23 10.48 20.60 -9.46
CA GLU A 23 11.06 19.31 -9.09
C GLU A 23 12.58 19.41 -8.97
N LYS A 24 13.07 19.31 -7.74
CA LYS A 24 14.51 19.24 -7.48
C LYS A 24 15.00 17.82 -7.69
N LYS A 25 16.11 17.69 -8.43
CA LYS A 25 16.72 16.40 -8.79
C LYS A 25 18.00 16.19 -8.01
N PHE A 26 18.04 15.09 -7.26
CA PHE A 26 19.14 14.73 -6.39
C PHE A 26 19.78 13.41 -6.80
N ILE A 27 21.03 13.23 -6.38
CA ILE A 27 21.64 11.92 -6.18
C ILE A 27 21.60 11.66 -4.68
N LEU A 28 20.85 10.64 -4.27
CA LEU A 28 20.84 10.13 -2.91
C LEU A 28 21.92 9.04 -2.82
N ASN A 29 22.98 9.31 -2.06
CA ASN A 29 23.96 8.27 -1.75
C ASN A 29 23.70 7.77 -0.33
N TYR A 30 23.55 6.46 -0.20
CA TYR A 30 23.36 5.78 1.06
C TYR A 30 24.56 4.89 1.36
N TYR A 31 25.01 4.91 2.61
CA TYR A 31 26.15 4.15 3.11
C TYR A 31 25.65 3.02 4.02
N PRO A 32 25.63 1.76 3.54
CA PRO A 32 25.06 0.65 4.32
C PRO A 32 25.83 0.30 5.58
N SER A 33 27.12 0.64 5.64
CA SER A 33 28.01 0.29 6.75
C SER A 33 27.70 1.02 8.05
N ASP A 34 27.21 2.26 7.98
CA ASP A 34 26.88 3.09 9.15
C ASP A 34 25.46 3.67 9.15
N ASN A 35 24.63 3.27 8.18
CA ASN A 35 23.26 3.74 8.00
C ASN A 35 23.17 5.28 7.87
N THR A 36 24.06 5.86 7.06
CA THR A 36 24.06 7.30 6.78
C THR A 36 23.71 7.58 5.32
N LEU A 37 23.26 8.80 5.05
CA LEU A 37 22.99 9.25 3.69
C LEU A 37 23.48 10.68 3.44
N GLU A 38 23.67 11.00 2.16
CA GLU A 38 23.94 12.34 1.65
C GLU A 38 23.05 12.62 0.44
N LEU A 39 22.73 13.89 0.23
CA LEU A 39 21.99 14.36 -0.95
C LEU A 39 22.86 15.33 -1.74
N PHE A 40 23.06 15.05 -3.01
CA PHE A 40 23.77 15.91 -3.95
C PHE A 40 22.78 16.49 -4.96
N ASP A 41 22.71 17.82 -5.05
CA ASP A 41 21.86 18.52 -6.02
C ASP A 41 22.51 18.47 -7.39
N ARG A 42 21.84 17.82 -8.35
CA ARG A 42 22.35 17.64 -9.72
C ARG A 42 22.27 18.92 -10.55
N VAL A 43 21.28 19.76 -10.27
CA VAL A 43 21.01 20.96 -11.06
C VAL A 43 21.96 22.07 -10.64
N LEU A 44 22.12 22.28 -9.33
CA LEU A 44 23.03 23.28 -8.77
C LEU A 44 24.46 22.77 -8.60
N ASN A 45 24.70 21.49 -8.90
CA ASN A 45 26.00 20.82 -8.79
C ASN A 45 26.70 21.07 -7.43
N ARG A 46 25.93 20.92 -6.34
CA ARG A 46 26.42 21.17 -4.98
C ARG A 46 25.85 20.16 -3.99
N MET A 47 26.55 19.97 -2.88
CA MET A 47 26.04 19.17 -1.78
C MET A 47 24.83 19.87 -1.14
N TYR A 48 23.71 19.17 -1.10
CA TYR A 48 22.47 19.64 -0.47
C TYR A 48 22.42 19.23 1.01
N LEU A 49 22.71 17.97 1.28
CA LEU A 49 22.77 17.40 2.63
C LEU A 49 24.08 16.61 2.78
N LYS A 50 24.86 16.96 3.81
CA LYS A 50 26.08 16.23 4.20
C LYS A 50 25.73 14.84 4.75
N ARG A 51 26.70 13.91 4.73
CA ARG A 51 26.56 12.57 5.31
C ARG A 51 26.01 12.66 6.72
N THR A 52 24.77 12.24 6.91
CA THR A 52 24.05 12.31 8.18
C THR A 52 23.30 11.02 8.43
N LYS A 53 23.23 10.63 9.71
CA LYS A 53 22.47 9.46 10.15
C LYS A 53 20.99 9.82 10.26
N LEU A 54 20.12 8.95 9.72
CA LEU A 54 18.68 9.01 9.92
C LEU A 54 18.24 7.72 10.60
N ASP A 55 17.68 7.83 11.81
CA ASP A 55 17.31 6.66 12.60
C ASP A 55 16.12 5.88 12.02
N ASN A 56 15.26 6.56 11.27
CA ASN A 56 14.02 5.99 10.73
C ASN A 56 14.13 5.48 9.28
N LEU A 57 15.32 5.53 8.67
CA LEU A 57 15.54 5.05 7.31
C LEU A 57 16.49 3.86 7.35
N CYS A 58 16.19 2.83 6.56
CA CYS A 58 17.07 1.69 6.40
C CYS A 58 17.09 1.20 4.96
N LEU A 59 18.04 0.31 4.65
CA LEU A 59 18.26 -0.17 3.28
C LEU A 59 17.01 -0.80 2.65
N LYS A 60 16.10 -1.39 3.44
CA LYS A 60 14.86 -1.96 2.91
C LYS A 60 13.94 -0.91 2.27
N ASP A 61 14.05 0.35 2.68
CA ASP A 61 13.24 1.46 2.19
C ASP A 61 13.85 2.10 0.91
N LEU A 62 15.05 1.69 0.51
CA LEU A 62 15.76 2.27 -0.63
C LEU A 62 15.61 1.41 -1.87
N PHE A 63 14.55 1.68 -2.63
CA PHE A 63 14.29 1.06 -3.92
C PHE A 63 13.55 2.01 -4.85
N VAL A 64 13.68 1.75 -6.16
CA VAL A 64 13.06 2.57 -7.20
C VAL A 64 11.54 2.56 -7.05
N GLY A 65 10.91 3.72 -7.09
CA GLY A 65 9.47 3.88 -6.88
C GLY A 65 9.08 4.19 -5.44
N ASN A 66 9.92 3.88 -4.44
CA ASN A 66 9.61 4.23 -3.06
C ASN A 66 9.74 5.74 -2.80
N THR A 67 8.98 6.24 -1.83
CA THR A 67 9.09 7.61 -1.33
C THR A 67 9.56 7.59 0.11
N VAL A 68 10.73 8.17 0.36
CA VAL A 68 11.37 8.18 1.68
C VAL A 68 11.35 9.58 2.28
N ARG A 69 11.27 9.67 3.60
CA ARG A 69 11.24 10.94 4.31
C ARG A 69 12.63 11.32 4.83
N ILE A 70 13.15 12.45 4.38
CA ILE A 70 14.46 12.99 4.77
C ILE A 70 14.25 14.39 5.35
N TYR A 71 14.48 14.56 6.66
CA TYR A 71 14.30 15.83 7.39
C TYR A 71 12.97 16.54 7.09
N GLY A 72 11.87 15.79 7.13
CA GLY A 72 10.53 16.32 6.89
C GLY A 72 10.11 16.39 5.42
N ARG A 73 11.03 16.15 4.46
CA ARG A 73 10.75 16.21 3.03
C ARG A 73 10.57 14.83 2.43
N GLN A 74 9.64 14.71 1.50
CA GLN A 74 9.38 13.48 0.76
C GLN A 74 10.22 13.44 -0.50
N VAL A 75 11.09 12.45 -0.56
CA VAL A 75 12.06 12.25 -1.62
C VAL A 75 11.71 10.94 -2.31
N LYS A 76 11.24 11.02 -3.56
CA LYS A 76 10.89 9.85 -4.37
C LYS A 76 12.14 9.33 -5.06
N ILE A 77 12.41 8.03 -4.91
CA ILE A 77 13.51 7.36 -5.59
C ILE A 77 13.01 6.98 -6.98
N THR A 78 13.63 7.51 -8.03
CA THR A 78 13.13 7.38 -9.40
C THR A 78 13.91 6.39 -10.25
N ASP A 79 15.22 6.25 -9.99
CA ASP A 79 16.08 5.29 -10.67
C ASP A 79 17.38 5.03 -9.89
N TYR A 80 18.22 4.15 -10.38
CA TYR A 80 19.59 3.95 -9.90
C TYR A 80 20.52 4.98 -10.56
N SER A 81 21.43 5.57 -9.78
CA SER A 81 22.42 6.51 -10.33
C SER A 81 23.61 5.80 -10.98
N ASP A 82 23.85 4.52 -10.65
CA ASP A 82 24.95 3.74 -11.21
C ASP A 82 24.60 2.25 -11.39
N CYS A 83 25.34 1.59 -12.28
CA CYS A 83 25.16 0.18 -12.60
C CYS A 83 25.52 -0.76 -11.42
N LYS A 84 26.37 -0.32 -10.48
CA LYS A 84 26.77 -1.13 -9.31
C LYS A 84 25.57 -1.29 -8.39
N THR A 85 24.94 -0.18 -8.05
CA THR A 85 23.73 -0.09 -7.23
C THR A 85 22.59 -0.85 -7.89
N GLN A 86 22.37 -0.68 -9.20
CA GLN A 86 21.35 -1.45 -9.92
C GLN A 86 21.57 -2.96 -9.83
N LYS A 87 22.80 -3.45 -9.92
CA LYS A 87 23.10 -4.89 -9.80
C LYS A 87 22.92 -5.42 -8.38
N ILE A 88 23.29 -4.63 -7.38
CA ILE A 88 23.19 -5.01 -5.96
C ILE A 88 21.73 -4.97 -5.51
N ILE A 89 21.05 -3.84 -5.75
CA ILE A 89 19.72 -3.56 -5.22
C ILE A 89 18.60 -3.99 -6.17
N GLY A 90 18.79 -3.87 -7.48
CA GLY A 90 17.73 -4.18 -8.46
C GLY A 90 17.21 -5.61 -8.38
N LYS A 91 18.06 -6.58 -8.03
CA LYS A 91 17.60 -7.95 -7.76
C LYS A 91 16.94 -8.11 -6.39
N SER A 92 17.41 -7.37 -5.38
CA SER A 92 16.87 -7.44 -4.02
C SER A 92 15.54 -6.69 -3.84
N LYS A 93 15.24 -5.79 -4.78
CA LYS A 93 14.10 -4.89 -4.76
C LYS A 93 13.45 -4.89 -6.14
N GLU A 94 13.19 -6.09 -6.64
CA GLU A 94 12.45 -6.29 -7.87
C GLU A 94 10.96 -6.05 -7.60
N HIS A 95 10.27 -5.46 -8.58
CA HIS A 95 8.83 -5.23 -8.51
C HIS A 95 8.10 -6.36 -9.25
N THR A 96 6.99 -6.82 -8.67
CA THR A 96 6.06 -7.73 -9.31
C THR A 96 4.63 -7.22 -9.13
N PHE A 97 3.76 -7.59 -10.04
CA PHE A 97 2.35 -7.24 -9.99
C PHE A 97 1.50 -8.48 -9.70
N CYS A 98 0.47 -8.30 -8.88
CA CYS A 98 -0.45 -9.37 -8.56
C CYS A 98 -1.88 -8.87 -8.37
N ILE A 99 -2.83 -9.78 -8.58
CA ILE A 99 -4.25 -9.53 -8.33
C ILE A 99 -4.75 -10.58 -7.35
N ILE A 100 -5.45 -10.12 -6.32
CA ILE A 100 -6.30 -10.95 -5.47
C ILE A 100 -7.70 -10.94 -6.08
N LYS A 101 -8.19 -12.13 -6.42
CA LYS A 101 -9.48 -12.35 -7.10
C LYS A 101 -10.67 -12.16 -6.15
N PRO A 102 -11.90 -11.99 -6.68
CA PRO A 102 -13.06 -11.59 -5.87
C PRO A 102 -13.40 -12.55 -4.72
N ASP A 103 -13.11 -13.84 -4.88
CA ASP A 103 -13.38 -14.85 -3.84
C ASP A 103 -12.62 -14.64 -2.53
N LEU A 104 -11.47 -13.96 -2.60
CA LEU A 104 -10.58 -13.78 -1.44
C LEU A 104 -10.76 -12.45 -0.73
N ILE A 105 -11.62 -11.56 -1.24
CA ILE A 105 -11.90 -10.27 -0.61
C ILE A 105 -12.36 -10.41 0.87
N PRO A 106 -13.23 -11.37 1.24
CA PRO A 106 -13.59 -11.57 2.65
C PRO A 106 -12.42 -11.98 3.53
N ARG A 107 -11.37 -12.60 2.97
CA ARG A 107 -10.16 -13.06 3.66
C ARG A 107 -8.94 -12.18 3.38
N LEU A 108 -9.16 -10.96 2.89
CA LEU A 108 -8.09 -10.06 2.45
C LEU A 108 -7.02 -9.84 3.54
N GLY A 109 -7.41 -9.60 4.79
CA GLY A 109 -6.45 -9.39 5.87
C GLY A 109 -5.53 -10.59 6.15
N GLN A 110 -6.05 -11.82 6.03
CA GLN A 110 -5.24 -13.04 6.19
C GLN A 110 -4.22 -13.16 5.06
N VAL A 111 -4.66 -12.91 3.82
CA VAL A 111 -3.80 -12.93 2.63
C VAL A 111 -2.69 -11.88 2.74
N ILE A 112 -3.02 -10.66 3.17
CA ILE A 112 -2.02 -9.59 3.35
C ILE A 112 -1.01 -9.98 4.43
N THR A 113 -1.45 -10.57 5.53
CA THR A 113 -0.56 -11.10 6.58
C THR A 113 0.40 -12.16 6.03
N GLU A 114 -0.10 -13.07 5.20
CA GLU A 114 0.73 -14.09 4.55
C GLU A 114 1.77 -13.47 3.60
N ILE A 115 1.39 -12.46 2.81
CA ILE A 115 2.30 -11.73 1.91
C ILE A 115 3.43 -11.07 2.72
N GLU A 116 3.08 -10.33 3.78
CA GLU A 116 4.04 -9.65 4.65
C GLU A 116 4.97 -10.66 5.37
N SER A 117 4.42 -11.79 5.86
CA SER A 117 5.20 -12.85 6.53
C SER A 117 6.24 -13.50 5.62
N ARG A 118 6.02 -13.46 4.30
CA ARG A 118 6.93 -13.96 3.27
C ARG A 118 7.94 -12.90 2.83
N ASN A 119 8.10 -11.82 3.59
CA ASN A 119 9.02 -10.71 3.33
C ASN A 119 8.76 -10.02 1.97
N PHE A 120 7.51 -9.88 1.57
CA PHE A 120 7.14 -8.95 0.50
C PHE A 120 6.70 -7.63 1.13
N GLN A 121 7.12 -6.52 0.52
CA GLN A 121 6.61 -5.20 0.84
C GLN A 121 5.52 -4.84 -0.17
N ILE A 122 4.38 -4.36 0.32
CA ILE A 122 3.32 -3.83 -0.53
C ILE A 122 3.63 -2.36 -0.83
N CYS A 123 3.83 -2.03 -2.10
CA CYS A 123 4.14 -0.67 -2.53
C CYS A 123 2.89 0.10 -2.91
N ASN A 124 2.00 -0.54 -3.66
CA ASN A 124 0.72 0.00 -4.07
C ASN A 124 -0.36 -1.08 -3.89
N MET A 125 -1.56 -0.63 -3.50
CA MET A 125 -2.72 -1.50 -3.32
C MET A 125 -3.98 -0.71 -3.67
N LYS A 126 -4.85 -1.31 -4.48
CA LYS A 126 -6.11 -0.71 -4.88
C LYS A 126 -7.18 -1.76 -5.11
N MET A 127 -8.36 -1.54 -4.53
CA MET A 127 -9.57 -2.30 -4.81
C MET A 127 -10.34 -1.61 -5.94
N CYS A 128 -10.65 -2.36 -6.99
CA CYS A 128 -11.36 -1.84 -8.16
C CYS A 128 -12.30 -2.88 -8.77
N ASN A 129 -13.27 -2.42 -9.55
CA ASN A 129 -14.05 -3.27 -10.43
C ASN A 129 -13.50 -3.15 -11.84
N LEU A 130 -13.27 -4.29 -12.50
CA LEU A 130 -12.81 -4.30 -13.88
C LEU A 130 -13.99 -4.42 -14.84
N THR A 131 -13.96 -3.63 -15.90
CA THR A 131 -14.83 -3.79 -17.07
C THR A 131 -14.30 -4.90 -17.96
N ARG A 132 -15.19 -5.50 -18.78
CA ARG A 132 -14.77 -6.51 -19.77
C ARG A 132 -13.65 -6.02 -20.70
N LYS A 133 -13.68 -4.73 -21.08
CA LYS A 133 -12.64 -4.13 -21.91
C LYS A 133 -11.29 -4.09 -21.16
N GLU A 134 -11.28 -3.60 -19.93
CA GLU A 134 -10.05 -3.54 -19.12
C GLU A 134 -9.43 -4.91 -18.90
N VAL A 135 -10.24 -5.96 -18.67
CA VAL A 135 -9.73 -7.33 -18.54
C VAL A 135 -9.10 -7.83 -19.84
N LEU A 136 -9.71 -7.53 -20.99
CA LEU A 136 -9.17 -7.91 -22.30
C LEU A 136 -7.87 -7.16 -22.63
N ASP A 137 -7.80 -5.87 -22.29
CA ASP A 137 -6.59 -5.06 -22.49
C ASP A 137 -5.44 -5.55 -21.58
N LEU A 138 -5.75 -5.90 -20.33
CA LEU A 138 -4.79 -6.48 -19.39
C LEU A 138 -4.22 -7.82 -19.91
N HIS A 139 -5.10 -8.70 -20.38
CA HIS A 139 -4.74 -10.03 -20.87
C HIS A 139 -4.49 -10.12 -22.38
N GLU A 140 -4.22 -9.00 -23.05
CA GLU A 140 -3.90 -8.99 -24.49
C GLU A 140 -2.84 -10.03 -24.91
N PRO A 141 -1.74 -10.26 -24.13
CA PRO A 141 -0.75 -11.29 -24.47
C PRO A 141 -1.30 -12.72 -24.50
N TYR A 142 -2.44 -12.98 -23.84
CA TYR A 142 -3.08 -14.29 -23.71
C TYR A 142 -4.28 -14.46 -24.65
N LYS A 143 -4.43 -13.57 -25.63
CA LYS A 143 -5.51 -13.62 -26.61
C LYS A 143 -5.49 -14.95 -27.38
N GLY A 144 -6.57 -15.72 -27.25
CA GLY A 144 -6.72 -17.03 -27.90
C GLY A 144 -6.65 -18.23 -26.96
N ASP A 145 -6.33 -18.03 -25.67
CA ASP A 145 -6.46 -19.09 -24.68
C ASP A 145 -7.95 -19.45 -24.45
N SER A 146 -8.24 -20.74 -24.54
CA SER A 146 -9.56 -21.34 -24.29
C SER A 146 -10.17 -20.99 -22.93
N PHE A 147 -9.35 -20.67 -21.93
CA PHE A 147 -9.80 -20.28 -20.59
C PHE A 147 -10.16 -18.80 -20.46
N MET A 148 -9.78 -17.95 -21.42
CA MET A 148 -9.99 -16.49 -21.35
C MET A 148 -11.45 -16.07 -21.10
N PRO A 149 -12.48 -16.68 -21.73
CA PRO A 149 -13.87 -16.32 -21.43
C PRO A 149 -14.24 -16.54 -19.96
N PHE A 150 -13.74 -17.62 -19.34
CA PHE A 150 -14.02 -17.93 -17.95
C PHE A 150 -13.25 -17.00 -17.00
N ILE A 151 -11.98 -16.70 -17.30
CA ILE A 151 -11.19 -15.72 -16.53
C ILE A 151 -11.85 -14.35 -16.58
N LEU A 152 -12.32 -13.93 -17.76
CA LEU A 152 -13.00 -12.66 -17.95
C LEU A 152 -14.27 -12.57 -17.11
N GLU A 153 -15.16 -13.55 -17.20
CA GLU A 153 -16.40 -13.54 -16.41
C GLU A 153 -16.10 -13.58 -14.91
N HIS A 154 -15.05 -14.30 -14.48
CA HIS A 154 -14.65 -14.34 -13.08
C HIS A 154 -14.12 -13.00 -12.57
N LEU A 155 -13.21 -12.33 -13.31
CA LEU A 155 -12.64 -11.05 -12.90
C LEU A 155 -13.66 -9.89 -12.93
N VAL A 156 -14.70 -10.00 -13.75
CA VAL A 156 -15.80 -9.02 -13.82
C VAL A 156 -16.90 -9.31 -12.80
N SER A 157 -16.95 -10.52 -12.23
CA SER A 157 -18.01 -10.94 -11.28
C SER A 157 -18.02 -10.18 -9.96
N GLY A 158 -16.93 -9.51 -9.60
CA GLY A 158 -16.82 -8.75 -8.36
C GLY A 158 -15.54 -7.94 -8.28
N SER A 159 -15.32 -7.35 -7.12
CA SER A 159 -14.17 -6.49 -6.86
C SER A 159 -12.87 -7.29 -6.76
N ILE A 160 -11.81 -6.76 -7.37
CA ILE A 160 -10.46 -7.31 -7.27
C ILE A 160 -9.57 -6.35 -6.48
N VAL A 161 -8.50 -6.88 -5.90
CA VAL A 161 -7.45 -6.04 -5.31
C VAL A 161 -6.18 -6.21 -6.13
N ALA A 162 -5.78 -5.13 -6.80
CA ALA A 162 -4.50 -5.01 -7.47
C ALA A 162 -3.42 -4.63 -6.45
N LEU A 163 -2.24 -5.25 -6.59
CA LEU A 163 -1.11 -5.06 -5.71
C LEU A 163 0.18 -4.96 -6.52
N GLU A 164 1.03 -4.03 -6.13
CA GLU A 164 2.43 -3.98 -6.52
C GLU A 164 3.28 -4.40 -5.32
N LEU A 165 4.05 -5.48 -5.48
CA LEU A 165 4.89 -6.04 -4.45
C LEU A 165 6.37 -5.82 -4.78
N VAL A 166 7.17 -5.59 -3.74
CA VAL A 166 8.62 -5.47 -3.83
C VAL A 166 9.32 -6.49 -2.94
N GLY A 167 10.39 -7.09 -3.45
CA GLY A 167 11.25 -7.98 -2.68
C GLY A 167 12.37 -8.59 -3.50
N ASP A 168 13.10 -9.51 -2.89
CA ASP A 168 14.20 -10.23 -3.54
C ASP A 168 13.66 -11.17 -4.62
N ASN A 169 14.12 -10.99 -5.87
CA ASN A 169 13.64 -11.72 -7.06
C ASN A 169 12.11 -11.88 -7.05
N ALA A 170 11.42 -10.76 -6.81
CA ALA A 170 10.01 -10.74 -6.45
C ALA A 170 9.11 -11.48 -7.43
N VAL A 171 9.36 -11.39 -8.74
CA VAL A 171 8.54 -12.08 -9.76
C VAL A 171 8.63 -13.58 -9.58
N GLN A 172 9.84 -14.14 -9.61
CA GLN A 172 10.05 -15.58 -9.47
C GLN A 172 9.54 -16.08 -8.11
N ARG A 173 9.92 -15.39 -7.03
CA ARG A 173 9.55 -15.76 -5.66
C ARG A 173 8.04 -15.70 -5.46
N TRP A 174 7.35 -14.75 -6.06
CA TRP A 174 5.90 -14.64 -5.98
C TRP A 174 5.22 -15.83 -6.65
N LEU A 175 5.67 -16.23 -7.84
CA LEU A 175 5.14 -17.41 -8.54
C LEU A 175 5.36 -18.70 -7.73
N GLU A 176 6.53 -18.86 -7.09
CA GLU A 176 6.81 -19.97 -6.18
C GLU A 176 5.87 -19.98 -4.97
N VAL A 177 5.59 -18.80 -4.39
CA VAL A 177 4.66 -18.63 -3.27
C VAL A 177 3.22 -18.93 -3.68
N LEU A 178 2.82 -18.60 -4.90
CA LEU A 178 1.50 -18.94 -5.45
C LEU A 178 1.35 -20.46 -5.63
N GLY A 179 2.38 -21.12 -6.17
CA GLY A 179 2.34 -22.51 -6.57
C GLY A 179 1.56 -22.74 -7.88
N PRO A 180 1.30 -24.01 -8.25
CA PRO A 180 0.59 -24.37 -9.49
C PRO A 180 -0.76 -23.63 -9.66
N ASP A 181 -1.15 -23.34 -10.91
CA ASP A 181 -2.40 -22.62 -11.20
C ASP A 181 -3.65 -23.36 -10.74
N ASP A 182 -3.63 -24.70 -10.75
CA ASP A 182 -4.69 -25.56 -10.25
C ASP A 182 -4.53 -25.78 -8.73
N PRO A 183 -5.48 -25.31 -7.90
CA PRO A 183 -5.43 -25.49 -6.45
C PRO A 183 -5.38 -26.96 -6.00
N LEU A 184 -5.99 -27.89 -6.76
CA LEU A 184 -5.94 -29.32 -6.45
C LEU A 184 -4.54 -29.90 -6.67
N GLU A 185 -3.83 -29.41 -7.68
CA GLU A 185 -2.42 -29.76 -7.92
C GLU A 185 -1.52 -29.08 -6.89
N ALA A 186 -1.77 -27.80 -6.60
CA ALA A 186 -1.02 -27.04 -5.61
C ALA A 186 -1.04 -27.73 -4.23
N ARG A 187 -2.20 -28.24 -3.79
CA ARG A 187 -2.29 -29.01 -2.53
C ARG A 187 -1.46 -30.28 -2.51
N LYS A 188 -1.17 -30.89 -3.66
CA LYS A 188 -0.34 -32.10 -3.76
C LYS A 188 1.15 -31.78 -3.80
N VAL A 189 1.53 -30.79 -4.61
CA VAL A 189 2.94 -30.48 -4.91
C VAL A 189 3.53 -29.48 -3.91
N SER A 190 2.76 -28.46 -3.55
CA SER A 190 3.18 -27.33 -2.72
C SER A 190 2.07 -26.96 -1.71
N PRO A 191 1.80 -27.79 -0.69
CA PRO A 191 0.64 -27.61 0.21
C PRO A 191 0.62 -26.30 0.99
N ASN A 192 1.78 -25.64 1.13
CA ASN A 192 1.92 -24.35 1.81
C ASN A 192 1.85 -23.14 0.84
N SER A 193 1.56 -23.36 -0.44
CA SER A 193 1.39 -22.28 -1.43
C SER A 193 0.06 -21.56 -1.23
N LEU A 194 -0.02 -20.30 -1.66
CA LEU A 194 -1.24 -19.51 -1.47
C LEU A 194 -2.45 -20.12 -2.21
N ARG A 195 -2.24 -20.66 -3.41
CA ARG A 195 -3.31 -21.34 -4.16
C ARG A 195 -3.76 -22.64 -3.49
N ALA A 196 -2.85 -23.36 -2.82
CA ALA A 196 -3.21 -24.55 -2.06
C ALA A 196 -4.07 -24.21 -0.83
N LEU A 197 -3.72 -23.14 -0.12
CA LEU A 197 -4.36 -22.70 1.13
C LEU A 197 -5.70 -21.99 0.91
N TYR A 198 -5.82 -21.18 -0.14
CA TYR A 198 -6.96 -20.28 -0.34
C TYR A 198 -7.74 -20.52 -1.65
N GLY A 199 -7.18 -21.24 -2.62
CA GLY A 199 -7.83 -21.49 -3.90
C GLY A 199 -9.01 -22.46 -3.78
N LYS A 200 -10.10 -22.15 -4.50
CA LYS A 200 -11.24 -23.07 -4.65
C LYS A 200 -10.88 -24.19 -5.62
N ASP A 201 -11.69 -25.26 -5.67
CA ASP A 201 -11.46 -26.43 -6.53
C ASP A 201 -11.77 -26.16 -8.01
N ASP A 202 -11.23 -25.06 -8.54
CA ASP A 202 -11.37 -24.57 -9.90
C ASP A 202 -10.11 -23.78 -10.28
N LYS A 203 -9.59 -24.02 -11.49
CA LYS A 203 -8.42 -23.33 -12.05
C LYS A 203 -8.66 -21.83 -12.21
N VAL A 204 -9.90 -21.42 -12.50
CA VAL A 204 -10.25 -20.01 -12.67
C VAL A 204 -10.36 -19.31 -11.32
N ALA A 205 -11.03 -19.94 -10.35
CA ALA A 205 -11.19 -19.45 -8.98
C ALA A 205 -10.03 -19.85 -8.04
N ASN A 206 -8.79 -19.76 -8.54
CA ASN A 206 -7.58 -20.07 -7.77
C ASN A 206 -7.14 -18.95 -6.80
N GLY A 207 -7.91 -17.86 -6.71
CA GLY A 207 -7.71 -16.77 -5.76
C GLY A 207 -6.69 -15.71 -6.17
N PHE A 208 -5.72 -16.03 -7.03
CA PHE A 208 -4.58 -15.15 -7.29
C PHE A 208 -4.13 -15.11 -8.75
N TYR A 209 -3.62 -13.96 -9.17
CA TYR A 209 -2.82 -13.77 -10.38
C TYR A 209 -1.45 -13.20 -9.99
N GLY A 210 -0.41 -13.61 -10.70
CA GLY A 210 0.93 -13.03 -10.59
C GLY A 210 1.54 -12.91 -11.99
N SER A 211 2.19 -11.79 -12.26
CA SER A 211 2.84 -11.56 -13.56
C SER A 211 3.94 -12.60 -13.81
N PRO A 212 4.05 -13.15 -15.04
CA PRO A 212 5.02 -14.20 -15.34
C PRO A 212 6.47 -13.69 -15.47
N ASP A 213 6.64 -12.40 -15.79
CA ASP A 213 7.94 -11.77 -16.01
C ASP A 213 7.90 -10.28 -15.65
N ILE A 214 9.09 -9.67 -15.57
CA ILE A 214 9.28 -8.28 -15.16
C ILE A 214 8.61 -7.30 -16.15
N SER A 215 8.65 -7.57 -17.46
CA SER A 215 8.06 -6.69 -18.47
C SER A 215 6.55 -6.63 -18.33
N ASN A 216 5.91 -7.79 -18.11
CA ASN A 216 4.48 -7.87 -17.83
C ASN A 216 4.15 -7.21 -16.49
N ALA A 217 4.94 -7.45 -15.44
CA ALA A 217 4.73 -6.81 -14.13
C ALA A 217 4.75 -5.28 -14.23
N MET A 218 5.70 -4.70 -14.97
CA MET A 218 5.77 -3.24 -15.17
C MET A 218 4.58 -2.69 -15.97
N ARG A 219 4.19 -3.38 -17.04
CA ARG A 219 3.03 -2.97 -17.88
C ARG A 219 1.74 -3.00 -17.08
N GLU A 220 1.52 -4.08 -16.33
CA GLU A 220 0.33 -4.30 -15.53
C GLU A 220 0.30 -3.34 -14.33
N ALA A 221 1.41 -3.18 -13.61
CA ALA A 221 1.51 -2.18 -12.55
C ALA A 221 1.18 -0.76 -13.08
N ASN A 222 1.70 -0.36 -14.24
CA ASN A 222 1.40 0.95 -14.82
C ASN A 222 -0.08 1.11 -15.24
N PHE A 223 -0.76 0.02 -15.58
CA PHE A 223 -2.20 0.05 -15.89
C PHE A 223 -3.05 0.39 -14.66
N PHE A 224 -2.67 -0.11 -13.48
CA PHE A 224 -3.40 0.15 -12.23
C PHE A 224 -2.90 1.38 -11.46
N PHE A 225 -1.60 1.66 -11.54
CA PHE A 225 -0.86 2.67 -10.78
C PHE A 225 0.01 3.54 -11.72
N PRO A 226 -0.59 4.27 -12.67
CA PRO A 226 0.16 5.07 -13.63
C PRO A 226 0.88 6.22 -12.91
N LYS A 227 2.09 6.53 -13.37
CA LYS A 227 2.83 7.72 -12.87
C LYS A 227 2.18 9.03 -13.30
N ASP A 228 1.45 9.02 -14.41
CA ASP A 228 0.75 10.18 -14.96
C ASP A 228 -0.72 10.16 -14.53
N LYS A 229 -1.09 11.14 -13.71
CA LYS A 229 -2.43 11.32 -13.13
C LYS A 229 -3.52 11.63 -14.17
N SER A 230 -3.13 11.92 -15.41
CA SER A 230 -4.08 12.09 -16.52
C SER A 230 -4.58 10.77 -17.10
N GLN A 231 -3.90 9.65 -16.82
CA GLN A 231 -4.31 8.34 -17.30
C GLN A 231 -5.51 7.81 -16.52
N ASN A 232 -6.44 7.20 -17.25
CA ASN A 232 -7.59 6.54 -16.63
C ASN A 232 -7.13 5.22 -15.99
N THR A 233 -7.50 5.03 -14.73
CA THR A 233 -7.30 3.77 -14.01
C THR A 233 -8.65 3.11 -13.74
N PRO A 234 -8.67 1.79 -13.49
CA PRO A 234 -9.88 1.11 -13.05
C PRO A 234 -10.53 1.81 -11.86
N GLN A 235 -11.85 1.95 -11.93
CA GLN A 235 -12.60 2.72 -10.94
C GLN A 235 -12.60 2.03 -9.58
N SER A 236 -12.47 2.86 -8.53
CA SER A 236 -12.64 2.42 -7.15
C SER A 236 -14.04 1.84 -6.94
N THR A 237 -14.14 0.92 -5.99
CA THR A 237 -15.38 0.24 -5.61
C THR A 237 -16.16 0.98 -4.52
N ALA A 238 -15.80 2.22 -4.23
CA ALA A 238 -16.42 3.04 -3.21
C ALA A 238 -17.91 3.33 -3.52
N ILE A 239 -18.78 3.18 -2.51
CA ILE A 239 -20.24 3.23 -2.64
C ILE A 239 -20.80 4.58 -2.15
N TYR A 240 -20.21 5.18 -1.12
CA TYR A 240 -20.59 6.44 -0.49
C TYR A 240 -22.00 6.44 0.14
N GLN A 241 -22.52 5.26 0.52
CA GLN A 241 -23.87 5.12 1.08
C GLN A 241 -23.87 4.26 2.34
N ASN A 242 -24.29 4.85 3.47
CA ASN A 242 -24.24 4.22 4.80
C ASN A 242 -22.86 3.59 5.09
N THR A 243 -21.81 4.37 4.87
CA THR A 243 -20.41 3.95 5.06
C THR A 243 -19.71 4.84 6.07
N THR A 244 -18.43 4.57 6.35
CA THR A 244 -17.52 5.42 7.12
C THR A 244 -16.12 5.34 6.54
N CYS A 245 -15.31 6.40 6.71
CA CYS A 245 -13.91 6.39 6.31
C CYS A 245 -13.04 5.86 7.46
N CYS A 246 -12.10 4.98 7.12
CA CYS A 246 -11.07 4.50 8.03
C CYS A 246 -9.71 4.60 7.36
N ILE A 247 -8.76 5.28 7.99
CA ILE A 247 -7.37 5.35 7.51
C ILE A 247 -6.47 4.55 8.45
N ILE A 248 -5.87 3.48 7.93
CA ILE A 248 -4.78 2.79 8.62
C ILE A 248 -3.51 3.63 8.45
N LYS A 249 -2.95 4.06 9.57
CA LYS A 249 -1.82 4.99 9.61
C LYS A 249 -0.49 4.33 9.25
N PRO A 250 0.49 5.10 8.76
CA PRO A 250 1.81 4.59 8.35
C PRO A 250 2.52 3.71 9.35
N HIS A 251 2.58 4.09 10.63
CA HIS A 251 3.26 3.27 11.65
C HIS A 251 2.66 1.86 11.76
N ALA A 252 1.34 1.69 11.63
CA ALA A 252 0.72 0.38 11.70
C ALA A 252 1.07 -0.49 10.48
N ILE A 253 1.19 0.11 9.30
CA ILE A 253 1.63 -0.58 8.09
C ILE A 253 3.11 -0.97 8.21
N LEU A 254 3.97 -0.05 8.63
CA LEU A 254 5.40 -0.29 8.80
C LEU A 254 5.72 -1.35 9.87
N GLU A 255 4.86 -1.49 10.87
CA GLU A 255 4.95 -2.52 11.93
C GLU A 255 4.30 -3.86 11.54
N GLY A 256 3.82 -4.02 10.29
CA GLY A 256 3.20 -5.26 9.80
C GLY A 256 1.84 -5.57 10.43
N LYS A 257 1.12 -4.53 10.89
CA LYS A 257 -0.22 -4.66 11.51
C LYS A 257 -1.35 -4.51 10.49
N LEU A 258 -1.02 -4.31 9.20
CA LEU A 258 -2.00 -4.08 8.15
C LEU A 258 -2.96 -5.27 8.01
N GLY A 259 -2.43 -6.47 7.77
CA GLY A 259 -3.22 -7.69 7.65
C GLY A 259 -4.09 -7.97 8.89
N PRO A 260 -3.54 -7.95 10.12
CA PRO A 260 -4.32 -8.10 11.35
C PRO A 260 -5.47 -7.09 11.53
N ILE A 261 -5.28 -5.83 11.15
CA ILE A 261 -6.33 -4.80 11.21
C ILE A 261 -7.44 -5.11 10.22
N LEU A 262 -7.10 -5.42 8.96
CA LEU A 262 -8.08 -5.78 7.92
C LEU A 262 -8.87 -7.04 8.32
N THR A 263 -8.20 -8.04 8.89
CA THR A 263 -8.86 -9.24 9.43
C THR A 263 -9.83 -8.89 10.56
N ALA A 264 -9.41 -8.06 11.52
CA ALA A 264 -10.28 -7.63 12.62
C ALA A 264 -11.55 -6.91 12.13
N ILE A 265 -11.45 -6.11 11.07
CA ILE A 265 -12.59 -5.44 10.45
C ILE A 265 -13.51 -6.45 9.75
N ASN A 266 -12.95 -7.36 8.94
CA ASN A 266 -13.73 -8.35 8.19
C ASN A 266 -14.41 -9.42 9.08
N ASP A 267 -13.79 -9.77 10.21
CA ASP A 267 -14.35 -10.72 11.20
C ASP A 267 -15.50 -10.09 12.03
N SER A 268 -15.59 -8.76 12.04
CA SER A 268 -16.62 -7.98 12.71
C SER A 268 -17.84 -7.78 11.78
N PRO A 269 -18.96 -7.13 12.18
CA PRO A 269 -20.15 -7.01 11.34
C PRO A 269 -20.01 -5.96 10.21
N TYR A 270 -18.78 -5.64 9.82
CA TYR A 270 -18.42 -4.69 8.79
C TYR A 270 -17.96 -5.40 7.52
N LYS A 271 -18.03 -4.68 6.40
CA LYS A 271 -17.52 -5.07 5.10
C LYS A 271 -16.66 -3.94 4.55
N ILE A 272 -15.45 -4.27 4.13
CA ILE A 272 -14.60 -3.33 3.40
C ILE A 272 -15.12 -3.24 1.96
N THR A 273 -15.53 -2.05 1.54
CA THR A 273 -16.09 -1.82 0.20
C THR A 273 -15.10 -1.18 -0.75
N ALA A 274 -14.12 -0.42 -0.25
CA ALA A 274 -13.03 0.11 -1.04
C ALA A 274 -11.73 0.15 -0.22
N VAL A 275 -10.60 -0.02 -0.89
CA VAL A 275 -9.26 0.05 -0.30
C VAL A 275 -8.32 0.73 -1.28
N GLN A 276 -7.53 1.67 -0.80
CA GLN A 276 -6.45 2.25 -1.60
C GLN A 276 -5.31 2.73 -0.71
N MET A 277 -4.07 2.50 -1.15
CA MET A 277 -2.86 2.94 -0.47
C MET A 277 -2.40 4.29 -1.01
N PHE A 278 -2.02 5.20 -0.13
CA PHE A 278 -1.59 6.55 -0.48
C PHE A 278 -0.30 6.96 0.23
N TYR A 279 0.52 7.75 -0.46
CA TYR A 279 1.60 8.52 0.15
C TYR A 279 1.14 9.98 0.21
N LEU A 280 0.68 10.42 1.38
CA LEU A 280 0.16 11.77 1.55
C LEU A 280 1.30 12.79 1.56
N SER A 281 1.19 13.82 0.72
CA SER A 281 2.06 15.00 0.81
C SER A 281 1.73 15.82 2.06
N ASN A 282 2.63 16.74 2.44
CA ASN A 282 2.36 17.67 3.54
C ASN A 282 1.10 18.51 3.29
N ALA A 283 0.92 19.00 2.06
CA ALA A 283 -0.25 19.79 1.68
C ALA A 283 -1.54 18.95 1.78
N ASN A 284 -1.52 17.72 1.25
CA ASN A 284 -2.71 16.86 1.26
C ASN A 284 -3.08 16.43 2.68
N ALA A 285 -2.08 16.14 3.53
CA ALA A 285 -2.33 15.77 4.92
C ALA A 285 -2.81 16.97 5.75
N ASP A 286 -2.31 18.18 5.51
CA ASP A 286 -2.76 19.41 6.20
C ASP A 286 -4.20 19.74 5.81
N GLU A 287 -4.55 19.66 4.53
CA GLU A 287 -5.91 19.84 4.02
C GLU A 287 -6.88 18.81 4.60
N PHE A 288 -6.53 17.53 4.55
CA PHE A 288 -7.35 16.45 5.12
C PHE A 288 -7.60 16.64 6.63
N LEU A 289 -6.59 17.10 7.37
CA LEU A 289 -6.66 17.23 8.82
C LEU A 289 -7.12 18.62 9.28
N GLU A 290 -7.43 19.54 8.38
CA GLU A 290 -7.70 20.95 8.71
C GLU A 290 -8.77 21.11 9.80
N VAL A 291 -9.81 20.28 9.77
CA VAL A 291 -10.91 20.27 10.75
C VAL A 291 -10.45 19.99 12.19
N TYR A 292 -9.30 19.36 12.38
CA TYR A 292 -8.72 19.06 13.70
C TYR A 292 -7.84 20.20 14.25
N LYS A 293 -7.57 21.23 13.45
CA LYS A 293 -6.73 22.36 13.82
C LYS A 293 -7.41 23.20 14.90
N GLY A 294 -6.75 23.36 16.04
CA GLY A 294 -7.30 24.05 17.21
C GLY A 294 -8.17 23.18 18.13
N ILE A 295 -8.50 21.95 17.71
CA ILE A 295 -9.20 20.96 18.56
C ILE A 295 -8.19 20.04 19.24
N VAL A 296 -7.22 19.53 18.48
CA VAL A 296 -6.20 18.61 18.99
C VAL A 296 -5.07 19.37 19.69
N SER A 297 -4.59 18.83 20.81
CA SER A 297 -3.57 19.47 21.65
C SER A 297 -2.24 19.73 20.93
N ASP A 298 -1.84 18.83 20.05
CA ASP A 298 -0.68 19.00 19.17
C ASP A 298 -1.07 18.54 17.77
N PHE A 299 -1.45 19.53 16.95
CA PHE A 299 -1.81 19.30 15.55
C PHE A 299 -0.59 18.86 14.73
N HIS A 300 0.60 19.36 15.05
CA HIS A 300 1.81 19.04 14.31
C HIS A 300 2.18 17.56 14.49
N ALA A 301 2.12 17.03 15.71
CA ALA A 301 2.34 15.61 15.97
C ALA A 301 1.33 14.71 15.23
N LEU A 302 0.06 15.11 15.16
CA LEU A 302 -0.95 14.40 14.39
C LEU A 302 -0.62 14.40 12.89
N LEU A 303 -0.29 15.56 12.32
CA LEU A 303 0.10 15.71 10.92
C LEU A 303 1.31 14.81 10.58
N LEU A 304 2.36 14.86 11.40
CA LEU A 304 3.54 14.01 11.23
C LEU A 304 3.19 12.51 11.20
N SER A 305 2.20 12.08 11.98
CA SER A 305 1.78 10.66 12.03
C SER A 305 1.24 10.13 10.70
N PHE A 306 0.79 10.98 9.78
CA PHE A 306 0.34 10.63 8.43
C PHE A 306 1.44 10.74 7.37
N LEU A 307 2.53 11.45 7.65
CA LEU A 307 3.62 11.71 6.71
C LEU A 307 4.78 10.71 6.79
N ASP A 308 4.77 9.83 7.80
CA ASP A 308 5.86 8.89 8.09
C ASP A 308 5.91 7.66 7.16
N GLY A 309 5.02 7.55 6.18
CA GLY A 309 5.02 6.45 5.21
C GLY A 309 3.69 6.31 4.46
N PRO A 310 3.41 5.15 3.86
CA PRO A 310 2.13 4.90 3.20
C PRO A 310 1.01 4.80 4.24
N CYS A 311 -0.14 5.39 3.96
CA CYS A 311 -1.37 5.12 4.67
C CYS A 311 -2.33 4.31 3.79
N MET A 312 -3.31 3.64 4.39
CA MET A 312 -4.33 2.91 3.65
C MET A 312 -5.70 3.47 3.99
N ALA A 313 -6.37 4.04 2.98
CA ALA A 313 -7.75 4.48 3.09
C ALA A 313 -8.70 3.32 2.81
N LEU A 314 -9.70 3.20 3.65
CA LEU A 314 -10.74 2.18 3.58
C LEU A 314 -12.10 2.85 3.59
N GLU A 315 -12.99 2.40 2.71
CA GLU A 315 -14.42 2.60 2.91
C GLU A 315 -14.99 1.36 3.62
N ILE A 316 -15.70 1.60 4.71
CA ILE A 316 -16.32 0.55 5.52
C ILE A 316 -17.84 0.68 5.46
N ALA A 317 -18.53 -0.41 5.12
CA ALA A 317 -19.98 -0.54 5.17
C ALA A 317 -20.40 -1.59 6.22
N GLY A 318 -21.68 -1.59 6.59
CA GLY A 318 -22.27 -2.65 7.41
C GLY A 318 -22.59 -3.89 6.58
N LYS A 319 -22.48 -5.09 7.17
CA LYS A 319 -23.02 -6.32 6.56
C LYS A 319 -24.55 -6.34 6.57
N GLU A 320 -25.15 -5.62 7.50
CA GLU A 320 -26.60 -5.46 7.66
C GLU A 320 -27.00 -4.04 7.24
N ASN A 321 -28.13 -3.91 6.53
CA ASN A 321 -28.56 -2.63 5.96
C ASN A 321 -29.01 -1.60 7.00
N ASP A 322 -29.52 -2.05 8.17
CA ASP A 322 -30.08 -1.19 9.21
C ASP A 322 -29.03 -0.71 10.24
N MET A 323 -27.76 -1.06 10.04
CA MET A 323 -26.67 -0.67 10.94
C MET A 323 -26.32 0.82 10.76
N ASP A 324 -26.21 1.56 11.87
CA ASP A 324 -25.53 2.85 11.91
C ASP A 324 -24.01 2.61 11.89
N VAL A 325 -23.48 2.46 10.68
CA VAL A 325 -22.10 2.04 10.45
C VAL A 325 -21.12 3.04 11.07
N HIS A 326 -21.38 4.34 10.90
CA HIS A 326 -20.52 5.39 11.43
C HIS A 326 -20.37 5.29 12.95
N LYS A 327 -21.49 5.25 13.69
CA LYS A 327 -21.47 5.22 15.16
C LYS A 327 -20.86 3.94 15.70
N GLU A 328 -21.28 2.79 15.18
CA GLU A 328 -20.81 1.49 15.63
C GLU A 328 -19.32 1.31 15.31
N PHE A 329 -18.87 1.70 14.12
CA PHE A 329 -17.47 1.60 13.73
C PHE A 329 -16.57 2.53 14.57
N ARG A 330 -17.03 3.74 14.89
CA ARG A 330 -16.31 4.63 15.81
C ARG A 330 -16.15 4.01 17.20
N MET A 331 -17.18 3.31 17.69
CA MET A 331 -17.09 2.55 18.94
C MET A 331 -16.10 1.39 18.85
N PHE A 332 -16.04 0.71 17.69
CA PHE A 332 -15.08 -0.36 17.39
C PHE A 332 -13.63 0.14 17.29
N CYS A 333 -13.41 1.33 16.73
CA CYS A 333 -12.09 1.99 16.74
C CYS A 333 -11.65 2.38 18.16
N GLY A 334 -12.59 2.86 18.98
CA GLY A 334 -12.35 3.24 20.36
C GLY A 334 -11.77 4.65 20.55
N PRO A 335 -11.38 5.01 21.79
CA PRO A 335 -10.83 6.33 22.12
C PRO A 335 -9.62 6.69 21.27
N ALA A 336 -9.47 7.98 20.92
CA ALA A 336 -8.37 8.45 20.08
C ALA A 336 -6.98 8.17 20.68
N ASP A 337 -6.88 8.22 22.01
CA ASP A 337 -5.67 7.87 22.74
C ASP A 337 -5.60 6.36 23.01
N SER A 338 -4.55 5.72 22.50
CA SER A 338 -4.35 4.28 22.60
C SER A 338 -4.17 3.80 24.04
N ASP A 339 -3.53 4.58 24.90
CA ASP A 339 -3.29 4.19 26.30
C ASP A 339 -4.58 4.21 27.09
N ILE A 340 -5.42 5.23 26.86
CA ILE A 340 -6.78 5.28 27.40
C ILE A 340 -7.60 4.11 26.85
N ALA A 341 -7.56 3.87 25.53
CA ALA A 341 -8.29 2.78 24.90
C ALA A 341 -7.95 1.42 25.52
N ARG A 342 -6.67 1.12 25.79
CA ARG A 342 -6.25 -0.12 26.47
C ARG A 342 -6.86 -0.29 27.87
N GLN A 343 -7.06 0.80 28.60
CA GLN A 343 -7.62 0.77 29.95
C GLN A 343 -9.15 0.58 29.95
N ILE A 344 -9.86 1.36 29.13
CA ILE A 344 -11.33 1.39 29.17
C ILE A 344 -11.99 0.44 28.18
N ARG A 345 -11.35 0.14 27.04
CA ARG A 345 -11.90 -0.68 25.95
C ARG A 345 -10.78 -1.48 25.24
N PRO A 346 -10.20 -2.50 25.89
CA PRO A 346 -9.00 -3.20 25.38
C PRO A 346 -9.19 -3.92 24.04
N ASN A 347 -10.43 -4.20 23.63
CA ASN A 347 -10.73 -4.91 22.39
C ASN A 347 -10.81 -4.00 21.15
N THR A 348 -10.72 -2.68 21.29
CA THR A 348 -10.84 -1.75 20.16
C THR A 348 -9.60 -1.75 19.27
N LEU A 349 -9.73 -1.31 18.03
CA LEU A 349 -8.60 -1.26 17.09
C LEU A 349 -7.44 -0.40 17.63
N ARG A 350 -7.74 0.78 18.18
CA ARG A 350 -6.71 1.69 18.72
C ARG A 350 -6.04 1.10 19.97
N ALA A 351 -6.77 0.36 20.81
CA ALA A 351 -6.19 -0.31 21.97
C ALA A 351 -5.23 -1.44 21.56
N ARG A 352 -5.64 -2.26 20.59
CA ARG A 352 -4.89 -3.45 20.16
C ARG A 352 -3.67 -3.13 19.32
N PHE A 353 -3.77 -2.12 18.44
CA PHE A 353 -2.77 -1.87 17.41
C PHE A 353 -2.04 -0.54 17.57
N GLY A 354 -2.61 0.41 18.32
CA GLY A 354 -2.00 1.73 18.54
C GLY A 354 -0.83 1.69 19.51
N CYS A 355 0.14 2.58 19.30
CA CYS A 355 1.33 2.74 20.11
C CYS A 355 1.15 3.85 21.16
N ASP A 356 0.71 5.03 20.73
CA ASP A 356 0.50 6.22 21.56
C ASP A 356 -0.73 7.03 21.09
N LYS A 357 -0.86 8.27 21.57
CA LYS A 357 -1.95 9.20 21.23
C LYS A 357 -2.02 9.56 19.74
N TYR A 358 -0.89 9.74 19.06
CA TYR A 358 -0.81 10.18 17.66
C TYR A 358 -0.59 9.01 16.71
N LYS A 359 0.22 8.03 17.13
CA LYS A 359 0.41 6.72 16.49
C LYS A 359 -0.63 5.74 17.01
N ASN A 360 -1.90 6.01 16.74
CA ASN A 360 -3.04 5.28 17.28
C ASN A 360 -3.61 4.19 16.35
N ALA A 361 -2.79 3.64 15.46
CA ALA A 361 -3.10 2.71 14.37
C ALA A 361 -4.11 3.18 13.32
N VAL A 362 -5.30 3.60 13.72
CA VAL A 362 -6.40 3.94 12.81
C VAL A 362 -7.00 5.31 13.11
N HIS A 363 -7.18 6.09 12.06
CA HIS A 363 -8.08 7.22 12.03
C HIS A 363 -9.44 6.77 11.49
N CYS A 364 -10.52 7.31 12.05
CA CYS A 364 -11.88 7.06 11.58
C CYS A 364 -12.62 8.39 11.60
N THR A 365 -13.60 8.56 10.72
CA THR A 365 -14.41 9.77 10.68
C THR A 365 -15.07 10.01 12.04
N ASP A 366 -15.09 11.26 12.50
CA ASP A 366 -15.69 11.65 13.77
C ASP A 366 -17.16 12.08 13.67
N LEU A 367 -17.55 12.69 12.55
CA LEU A 367 -18.89 13.18 12.26
C LEU A 367 -19.51 12.48 11.03
N PRO A 368 -20.79 12.09 11.06
CA PRO A 368 -21.46 11.45 9.92
C PRO A 368 -21.40 12.30 8.65
N GLU A 369 -21.52 13.62 8.79
CA GLU A 369 -21.55 14.57 7.66
C GLU A 369 -20.20 14.65 6.93
N ASP A 370 -19.10 14.43 7.65
CA ASP A 370 -17.73 14.49 7.09
C ASP A 370 -17.36 13.22 6.34
N THR A 371 -18.09 12.12 6.56
CA THR A 371 -17.75 10.80 5.99
C THR A 371 -17.64 10.86 4.46
N ILE A 372 -18.62 11.46 3.80
CA ILE A 372 -18.65 11.54 2.35
C ILE A 372 -17.49 12.41 1.85
N LEU A 373 -17.22 13.53 2.53
CA LEU A 373 -16.13 14.44 2.17
C LEU A 373 -14.77 13.73 2.27
N GLU A 374 -14.52 13.01 3.38
CA GLU A 374 -13.28 12.26 3.56
C GLU A 374 -13.14 11.15 2.50
N LEU A 375 -14.20 10.39 2.22
CA LEU A 375 -14.17 9.34 1.20
C LEU A 375 -13.96 9.89 -0.21
N GLU A 376 -14.62 10.99 -0.56
CA GLU A 376 -14.41 11.65 -1.86
C GLU A 376 -13.01 12.24 -1.98
N TYR A 377 -12.47 12.77 -0.88
CA TYR A 377 -11.10 13.25 -0.83
C TYR A 377 -10.12 12.16 -1.26
N PHE A 378 -10.18 10.98 -0.63
CA PHE A 378 -9.28 9.87 -0.97
C PHE A 378 -9.59 9.21 -2.31
N PHE A 379 -10.86 8.89 -2.60
CA PHE A 379 -11.20 8.02 -3.74
C PHE A 379 -11.55 8.79 -5.03
N LYS A 380 -11.71 10.13 -4.98
CA LYS A 380 -11.99 10.96 -6.18
C LYS A 380 -10.97 12.08 -6.40
N ILE A 381 -10.58 12.79 -5.34
CA ILE A 381 -9.73 14.00 -5.45
C ILE A 381 -8.25 13.62 -5.49
N LEU A 382 -7.80 12.82 -4.51
CA LEU A 382 -6.45 12.28 -4.48
C LEU A 382 -6.28 11.25 -5.60
N LYS A 383 -5.82 11.71 -6.76
CA LYS A 383 -5.32 10.82 -7.81
C LYS A 383 -3.93 10.32 -7.40
N ASP A 384 -3.67 9.03 -7.58
CA ASP A 384 -2.40 8.33 -7.27
C ASP A 384 -1.15 9.11 -7.71
#